data_AF-A0A1M5MD78-F1
#
_entry.id   AF-A0A1M5MD78-F1
#
_cell.length_a   1.000
_cell.length_b   1.000
_cell.length_c   1.000
_cell.angle_alpha   90.00
_cell.angle_beta   90.00
_cell.angle_gamma   90.00
#
_symmetry.space_group_name_H-M   'P 1'
#
loop_
_entity.id
_entity.type
_entity.pdbx_description
1 polymer ?
#
loop_
_entity_poly.entity_id
_entity_poly.type
_entity_poly.pdbx_seq_one_letter_code
_entity_poly.pdbx_strand_id
1 'polypeptide(L)'
;MENILERHESETLLLTKQVFTVLLNRVIAHFKESHKIGGKYKDSQLYGFGNYDTEQANLKNDLELVLRGYVNGKYLYNKLRESSSGKPVIKISREYRSLFFNYLGYRDVIEFIESDLFTQKQRDKQFDLLNKRGSLIDHYYVCYYFGEDNKMNKGQVIIYNDWKTVEMIYVYVDDNGAKGVYTFYGTISQSEDFAHFDTKYFVGNKKSEGAKFIFFIGKSSPNERHYLTGTYSGFDKYDRAIAGKMILKKYDTKVEIEEEVNDKSFDPIICQELNKIRLVVESNIRKNPLRFSKKSPYAQVLTNSAGDYVFDFSVGGKIYSINLKIEKHHYNIVSLDDSVIIEDDRILAINKGQILNLDFSVSGMFHLQKTSIYINAIDFINQQKGVEGKFNGVDINNNIISGIVYISKINTIKSRH
;
A
#
# COMPACT_ATOMS: atom_id res chain seq x y z
N MET A 1 -14.43 -41.40 6.81
CA MET A 1 -13.61 -40.77 7.87
C MET A 1 -12.15 -41.20 7.82
N GLU A 2 -11.84 -42.44 7.40
CA GLU A 2 -10.43 -42.89 7.20
C GLU A 2 -9.66 -42.08 6.14
N ASN A 3 -10.31 -41.70 5.04
CA ASN A 3 -9.70 -40.90 3.96
C ASN A 3 -9.28 -39.45 4.32
N ILE A 4 -9.60 -38.98 5.53
CA ILE A 4 -9.23 -37.64 6.02
C ILE A 4 -7.94 -37.72 6.85
N LEU A 5 -7.73 -38.79 7.60
CA LEU A 5 -6.56 -38.98 8.46
C LEU A 5 -5.29 -39.26 7.66
N GLU A 6 -5.36 -40.07 6.59
CA GLU A 6 -4.19 -40.38 5.74
C GLU A 6 -3.67 -39.16 4.96
N ARG A 7 -4.51 -38.15 4.70
CA ARG A 7 -4.12 -36.92 4.00
C ARG A 7 -3.53 -35.85 4.93
N HIS A 8 -3.61 -36.00 6.25
CA HIS A 8 -3.05 -35.04 7.21
C HIS A 8 -1.54 -35.24 7.47
N GLU A 9 -0.94 -36.31 6.97
CA GLU A 9 0.47 -36.65 7.26
C GLU A 9 1.50 -35.88 6.40
N SER A 10 1.08 -35.18 5.34
CA SER A 10 2.02 -34.55 4.38
C SER A 10 2.38 -33.09 4.66
N GLU A 11 1.75 -32.43 5.64
CA GLU A 11 1.84 -30.97 5.82
C GLU A 11 2.31 -30.51 7.21
N THR A 12 2.90 -29.31 7.24
CA THR A 12 3.27 -28.56 8.44
C THR A 12 2.06 -28.34 9.34
N LEU A 13 2.21 -28.57 10.65
CA LEU A 13 1.16 -28.35 11.63
C LEU A 13 1.17 -26.89 12.12
N LEU A 14 -0.01 -26.27 12.19
CA LEU A 14 -0.18 -24.90 12.68
C LEU A 14 -0.77 -24.90 14.08
N LEU A 15 -0.05 -24.30 15.03
CA LEU A 15 -0.52 -24.12 16.40
C LEU A 15 -0.66 -22.63 16.71
N THR A 16 -1.75 -22.25 17.38
CA THR A 16 -1.84 -20.94 18.01
C THR A 16 -0.74 -20.81 19.06
N LYS A 17 -0.26 -19.59 19.29
CA LYS A 17 0.74 -19.32 20.34
C LYS A 17 0.37 -19.95 21.67
N GLN A 18 -0.90 -19.85 22.07
CA GLN A 18 -1.39 -20.36 23.33
C GLN A 18 -1.25 -21.89 23.43
N VAL A 19 -1.70 -22.62 22.41
CA VAL A 19 -1.61 -24.10 22.37
C VAL A 19 -0.15 -24.55 22.32
N PHE A 20 0.70 -23.88 21.54
CA PHE A 20 2.13 -24.18 21.50
C PHE A 20 2.82 -23.94 22.86
N THR A 21 2.48 -22.86 23.57
CA THR A 21 3.05 -22.58 24.89
C THR A 21 2.67 -23.66 25.91
N VAL A 22 1.41 -24.12 25.91
CA VAL A 22 0.98 -25.22 26.78
C VAL A 22 1.70 -26.52 26.44
N LEU A 23 1.79 -26.86 25.15
CA LEU A 23 2.53 -28.02 24.65
C LEU A 23 3.98 -28.01 25.15
N LEU A 24 4.69 -26.90 24.92
CA LEU A 24 6.09 -26.78 25.29
C LEU A 24 6.30 -26.90 26.80
N ASN A 25 5.47 -26.23 27.60
CA ASN A 25 5.56 -26.30 29.05
C ASN A 25 5.33 -27.73 29.56
N ARG A 26 4.38 -28.46 28.96
CA ARG A 26 4.12 -29.86 29.28
C ARG A 26 5.28 -30.77 28.90
N VAL A 27 5.87 -30.60 27.71
CA VAL A 27 7.05 -31.36 27.28
C VAL A 27 8.21 -31.17 28.27
N ILE A 28 8.49 -29.93 28.66
CA ILE A 28 9.58 -29.62 29.61
C ILE A 28 9.26 -30.16 31.01
N ALA A 29 8.01 -30.06 31.47
CA ALA A 29 7.60 -30.60 32.76
C ALA A 29 7.73 -32.13 32.80
N HIS A 30 7.19 -32.81 31.78
CA HIS A 30 7.27 -34.27 31.65
C HIS A 30 8.73 -34.75 31.66
N PHE A 31 9.60 -34.09 30.90
CA PHE A 31 11.04 -34.40 30.90
C PHE A 31 11.66 -34.25 32.30
N LYS A 32 11.42 -33.13 32.99
CA LYS A 32 11.99 -32.89 34.32
C LYS A 32 11.49 -33.89 35.36
N GLU A 33 10.22 -34.29 35.28
CA GLU A 33 9.63 -35.29 36.17
C GLU A 33 10.21 -36.67 35.90
N SER A 34 10.26 -37.11 34.64
CA SER A 34 10.79 -38.41 34.22
C SER A 34 12.25 -38.61 34.62
N HIS A 35 13.06 -37.55 34.58
CA HIS A 35 14.49 -37.57 34.93
C HIS A 35 14.80 -37.00 36.33
N LYS A 36 13.78 -36.70 37.15
CA LYS A 36 13.91 -36.18 38.53
C LYS A 36 14.81 -34.94 38.65
N ILE A 37 14.69 -33.99 37.71
CA ILE A 37 15.52 -32.79 37.64
C ILE A 37 14.94 -31.68 38.53
N GLY A 38 15.52 -31.48 39.72
CA GLY A 38 15.05 -30.53 40.73
C GLY A 38 15.59 -29.08 40.64
N GLY A 39 16.30 -28.69 39.58
CA GLY A 39 17.03 -27.40 39.52
C GLY A 39 17.09 -26.74 38.14
N LYS A 40 17.87 -25.64 38.03
CA LYS A 40 18.13 -24.96 36.75
C LYS A 40 18.91 -25.88 35.82
N TYR A 41 18.28 -26.28 34.72
CA TYR A 41 18.87 -27.08 33.65
C TYR A 41 19.22 -26.15 32.49
N LYS A 42 20.50 -26.10 32.08
CA LYS A 42 20.96 -25.19 31.01
C LYS A 42 20.22 -25.50 29.72
N ASP A 43 19.81 -24.48 28.95
CA ASP A 43 19.05 -24.68 27.70
C ASP A 43 19.77 -25.59 26.70
N SER A 44 21.10 -25.44 26.52
CA SER A 44 21.88 -26.31 25.64
C SER A 44 21.79 -27.79 26.05
N GLN A 45 21.80 -28.06 27.36
CA GLN A 45 21.62 -29.39 27.91
C GLN A 45 20.17 -29.86 27.80
N LEU A 46 19.20 -29.04 28.20
CA LEU A 46 17.77 -29.36 28.17
C LEU A 46 17.32 -29.81 26.79
N TYR A 47 17.70 -29.06 25.77
CA TYR A 47 17.26 -29.31 24.39
C TYR A 47 18.23 -30.20 23.60
N GLY A 48 19.44 -30.47 24.11
CA GLY A 48 20.43 -31.33 23.44
C GLY A 48 21.04 -30.69 22.18
N PHE A 49 21.59 -29.47 22.30
CA PHE A 49 22.30 -28.80 21.21
C PHE A 49 23.56 -28.05 21.70
N GLY A 50 24.52 -27.84 20.79
CA GLY A 50 25.81 -27.21 21.13
C GLY A 50 26.71 -28.16 21.92
N ASN A 51 27.49 -27.63 22.87
CA ASN A 51 28.37 -28.42 23.75
C ASN A 51 27.57 -28.95 24.95
N TYR A 52 26.62 -29.86 24.71
CA TYR A 52 25.89 -30.57 25.76
C TYR A 52 26.55 -31.92 26.07
N ASP A 53 26.31 -32.44 27.27
CA ASP A 53 26.77 -33.75 27.71
C ASP A 53 25.79 -34.83 27.26
N THR A 54 26.25 -35.79 26.44
CA THR A 54 25.43 -36.86 25.87
C THR A 54 25.04 -37.92 26.90
N GLU A 55 25.81 -38.05 27.99
CA GLU A 55 25.53 -39.01 29.06
C GLU A 55 24.46 -38.48 30.03
N GLN A 56 24.19 -37.17 30.00
CA GLN A 56 23.12 -36.56 30.77
C GLN A 56 21.81 -36.50 29.97
N ALA A 57 20.70 -36.65 30.69
CA ALA A 57 19.36 -36.58 30.12
C ALA A 57 19.15 -35.30 29.29
N ASN A 58 18.48 -35.40 28.16
CA ASN A 58 18.11 -34.25 27.35
C ASN A 58 16.91 -34.59 26.47
N LEU A 59 16.14 -33.57 26.10
CA LEU A 59 14.93 -33.74 25.28
C LEU A 59 15.25 -34.37 23.92
N LYS A 60 16.42 -34.09 23.33
CA LYS A 60 16.79 -34.70 22.06
C LYS A 60 16.82 -36.22 22.20
N ASN A 61 17.57 -36.78 23.16
CA ASN A 61 17.67 -38.22 23.36
C ASN A 61 16.29 -38.86 23.61
N ASP A 62 15.47 -38.26 24.47
CA ASP A 62 14.11 -38.74 24.77
C ASP A 62 13.22 -38.76 23.50
N LEU A 63 13.27 -37.70 22.70
CA LEU A 63 12.48 -37.60 21.48
C LEU A 63 13.00 -38.52 20.36
N GLU A 64 14.31 -38.78 20.30
CA GLU A 64 14.88 -39.77 19.37
C GLU A 64 14.39 -41.19 19.68
N LEU A 65 14.15 -41.52 20.96
CA LEU A 65 13.55 -42.80 21.35
C LEU A 65 12.09 -42.93 20.88
N VAL A 66 11.32 -41.84 20.96
CA VAL A 66 9.92 -41.83 20.48
C VAL A 66 9.87 -41.86 18.95
N LEU A 67 10.71 -41.08 18.27
CA LEU A 67 10.74 -40.99 16.80
C LEU A 67 11.38 -42.22 16.16
N ARG A 68 12.24 -42.95 16.90
CA ARG A 68 13.15 -43.98 16.38
C ARG A 68 14.02 -43.45 15.23
N GLY A 69 14.50 -42.22 15.37
CA GLY A 69 15.25 -41.51 14.34
C GLY A 69 15.89 -40.24 14.88
N TYR A 70 16.69 -39.57 14.05
CA TYR A 70 17.41 -38.36 14.44
C TYR A 70 16.46 -37.20 14.74
N VAL A 71 16.75 -36.45 15.82
CA VAL A 71 16.03 -35.22 16.19
C VAL A 71 17.01 -34.05 16.27
N ASN A 72 16.66 -32.93 15.63
CA ASN A 72 17.41 -31.69 15.82
C ASN A 72 17.06 -31.06 17.17
N GLY A 73 17.92 -31.25 18.17
CA GLY A 73 17.72 -30.70 19.52
C GLY A 73 17.47 -29.19 19.58
N LYS A 74 18.03 -28.41 18.65
CA LYS A 74 17.82 -26.95 18.60
C LYS A 74 16.42 -26.55 18.10
N TYR A 75 15.65 -27.48 17.53
CA TYR A 75 14.40 -27.17 16.87
C TYR A 75 13.35 -26.58 17.83
N LEU A 76 13.04 -27.26 18.94
CA LEU A 76 12.08 -26.77 19.94
C LEU A 76 12.51 -25.44 20.55
N TYR A 77 13.81 -25.28 20.82
CA TYR A 77 14.37 -24.03 21.31
C TYR A 77 14.16 -22.86 20.34
N ASN A 78 14.38 -23.08 19.03
CA ASN A 78 14.11 -22.07 18.02
C ASN A 78 12.60 -21.72 17.94
N LYS A 79 11.71 -22.70 18.10
CA LYS A 79 10.26 -22.48 18.13
C LYS A 79 9.80 -21.72 19.37
N LEU A 80 10.44 -21.96 20.52
CA LEU A 80 10.26 -21.13 21.71
C LEU A 80 10.63 -19.67 21.44
N ARG A 81 11.81 -19.42 20.85
CA ARG A 81 12.23 -18.05 20.49
C ARG A 81 11.27 -17.37 19.51
N GLU A 82 10.76 -18.13 18.53
CA GLU A 82 9.74 -17.67 17.58
C GLU A 82 8.41 -17.29 18.27
N SER A 83 7.99 -18.04 19.28
CA SER A 83 6.81 -17.72 20.09
C SER A 83 7.02 -16.49 20.98
N SER A 84 8.22 -16.36 21.56
CA SER A 84 8.60 -15.23 22.41
C SER A 84 8.70 -13.91 21.66
N SER A 85 8.99 -13.91 20.35
CA SER A 85 9.01 -12.70 19.52
C SER A 85 7.62 -12.18 19.13
N GLY A 86 6.55 -12.80 19.62
CA GLY A 86 5.18 -12.32 19.46
C GLY A 86 4.40 -12.93 18.30
N LYS A 87 4.94 -13.95 17.61
CA LYS A 87 4.20 -14.59 16.52
C LYS A 87 2.91 -15.27 17.04
N PRO A 88 1.75 -15.00 16.42
CA PRO A 88 0.46 -15.54 16.88
C PRO A 88 0.24 -17.01 16.51
N VAL A 89 0.94 -17.50 15.48
CA VAL A 89 0.87 -18.87 14.97
C VAL A 89 2.28 -19.44 14.84
N ILE A 90 2.48 -20.64 15.40
CA ILE A 90 3.73 -21.37 15.39
C ILE A 90 3.57 -22.57 14.46
N LYS A 91 4.47 -22.67 13.48
CA LYS A 91 4.48 -23.76 12.50
C LYS A 91 5.40 -24.88 12.97
N ILE A 92 4.88 -26.09 13.12
CA ILE A 92 5.62 -27.29 13.42
C ILE A 92 5.86 -28.08 12.14
N SER A 93 7.12 -28.29 11.76
CA SER A 93 7.52 -29.07 10.60
C SER A 93 6.91 -30.47 10.63
N ARG A 94 6.63 -31.00 9.44
CA ARG A 94 6.02 -32.32 9.23
C ARG A 94 6.66 -33.42 10.07
N GLU A 95 7.99 -33.48 10.09
CA GLU A 95 8.80 -34.47 10.82
C GLU A 95 8.51 -34.49 12.34
N TYR A 96 8.12 -33.36 12.92
CA TYR A 96 7.85 -33.21 14.35
C TYR A 96 6.36 -33.16 14.69
N ARG A 97 5.49 -33.33 13.68
CA ARG A 97 4.05 -33.10 13.81
C ARG A 97 3.42 -33.88 14.95
N SER A 98 3.69 -35.18 15.02
CA SER A 98 3.13 -36.06 16.07
C SER A 98 4.09 -36.26 17.23
N LEU A 99 5.39 -35.98 17.04
CA LEU A 99 6.44 -36.35 17.97
C LEU A 99 6.22 -35.82 19.39
N PHE A 100 5.91 -34.54 19.53
CA PHE A 100 5.74 -33.91 20.85
C PHE A 100 4.47 -34.35 21.56
N PHE A 101 3.42 -34.67 20.80
CA PHE A 101 2.16 -35.17 21.36
C PHE A 101 2.33 -36.62 21.83
N ASN A 102 2.97 -37.46 21.00
CA ASN A 102 3.30 -38.84 21.32
C ASN A 102 4.21 -38.93 22.56
N TYR A 103 5.20 -38.03 22.68
CA TYR A 103 6.06 -37.95 23.85
C TYR A 103 5.27 -37.65 25.14
N LEU A 104 4.15 -36.93 25.04
CA LEU A 104 3.24 -36.64 26.15
C LEU A 104 2.14 -37.70 26.33
N GLY A 105 2.13 -38.77 25.53
CA GLY A 105 1.14 -39.84 25.59
C GLY A 105 -0.16 -39.58 24.82
N TYR A 106 -0.26 -38.50 24.04
CA TYR A 106 -1.40 -38.24 23.15
C TYR A 106 -1.15 -38.87 21.77
N ARG A 107 -2.19 -39.41 21.14
CA ARG A 107 -2.13 -40.00 19.80
C ARG A 107 -1.82 -38.98 18.72
N ASP A 108 -2.39 -37.78 18.85
CA ASP A 108 -2.29 -36.72 17.84
C ASP A 108 -2.59 -35.34 18.45
N VAL A 109 -2.53 -34.31 17.59
CA VAL A 109 -2.82 -32.93 17.98
C VAL A 109 -4.28 -32.72 18.38
N ILE A 110 -5.21 -33.49 17.83
CA ILE A 110 -6.65 -33.34 18.08
C ILE A 110 -6.93 -33.77 19.52
N GLU A 111 -6.44 -34.95 19.91
CA GLU A 111 -6.58 -35.46 21.29
C GLU A 111 -5.95 -34.50 22.31
N PHE A 112 -4.79 -33.92 21.99
CA PHE A 112 -4.16 -32.91 22.85
C PHE A 112 -5.04 -31.66 23.01
N ILE A 113 -5.66 -31.16 21.94
CA ILE A 113 -6.52 -29.96 21.99
C ILE A 113 -7.83 -30.24 22.74
N GLU A 114 -8.39 -31.45 22.60
CA GLU A 114 -9.63 -31.87 23.25
C GLU A 114 -9.46 -32.11 24.76
N SER A 115 -8.24 -32.17 25.26
CA SER A 115 -7.95 -32.25 26.69
C SER A 115 -8.53 -31.08 27.50
N ASP A 116 -8.57 -31.27 28.82
CA ASP A 116 -9.01 -30.28 29.81
C ASP A 116 -8.04 -29.09 29.97
N LEU A 117 -6.92 -29.09 29.24
CA LEU A 117 -5.90 -28.04 29.28
C LEU A 117 -6.35 -26.72 28.65
N PHE A 118 -7.43 -26.73 27.87
CA PHE A 118 -7.86 -25.60 27.07
C PHE A 118 -9.31 -25.19 27.39
N THR A 119 -9.57 -23.89 27.35
CA THR A 119 -10.94 -23.36 27.38
C THR A 119 -11.63 -23.59 26.03
N GLN A 120 -12.97 -23.58 26.01
CA GLN A 120 -13.72 -23.76 24.75
C GLN A 120 -13.28 -22.76 23.67
N LYS A 121 -13.13 -21.48 24.03
CA LYS A 121 -12.65 -20.43 23.12
C LYS A 121 -11.26 -20.70 22.53
N GLN A 122 -10.37 -21.33 23.30
CA GLN A 122 -9.03 -21.69 22.83
C GLN A 122 -9.08 -22.89 21.89
N ARG A 123 -9.93 -23.88 22.20
CA ARG A 123 -10.20 -25.02 21.32
C ARG A 123 -10.78 -24.57 19.99
N ASP A 124 -11.84 -23.79 20.00
CA ASP A 124 -12.50 -23.29 18.79
C ASP A 124 -11.51 -22.55 17.89
N LYS A 125 -10.72 -21.62 18.45
CA LYS A 125 -9.70 -20.87 17.71
C LYS A 125 -8.61 -21.77 17.11
N GLN A 126 -8.22 -22.83 17.81
CA GLN A 126 -7.23 -23.78 17.32
C GLN A 126 -7.82 -24.70 16.25
N PHE A 127 -9.07 -25.16 16.40
CA PHE A 127 -9.78 -25.94 15.39
C PHE A 127 -10.04 -25.12 14.15
N ASP A 128 -10.42 -23.85 14.25
CA ASP A 128 -10.50 -22.93 13.11
C ASP A 128 -9.17 -22.85 12.37
N LEU A 129 -8.04 -22.82 13.09
CA LEU A 129 -6.72 -22.80 12.47
C LEU A 129 -6.35 -24.12 11.78
N LEU A 130 -6.76 -25.27 12.34
CA LEU A 130 -6.51 -26.60 11.76
C LEU A 130 -7.47 -26.92 10.59
N ASN A 131 -8.71 -26.44 10.69
CA ASN A 131 -9.78 -26.62 9.71
C ASN A 131 -9.78 -25.55 8.63
N LYS A 132 -9.00 -24.47 8.80
CA LYS A 132 -8.49 -23.64 7.69
C LYS A 132 -7.58 -24.50 6.81
N ARG A 133 -8.17 -25.47 6.11
CA ARG A 133 -7.72 -25.87 4.79
C ARG A 133 -7.84 -24.62 3.93
N GLY A 134 -6.78 -23.82 3.88
CA GLY A 134 -6.56 -23.00 2.71
C GLY A 134 -6.39 -23.98 1.56
N SER A 135 -7.46 -24.27 0.82
CA SER A 135 -7.24 -24.37 -0.62
C SER A 135 -6.47 -23.10 -0.95
N LEU A 136 -5.26 -23.22 -1.49
CA LEU A 136 -4.54 -22.08 -2.01
C LEU A 136 -5.47 -21.49 -3.08
N ILE A 137 -6.19 -20.42 -2.72
CA ILE A 137 -7.17 -19.84 -3.62
C ILE A 137 -6.40 -18.84 -4.47
N ASP A 138 -6.50 -19.04 -5.77
CA ASP A 138 -6.05 -18.06 -6.74
C ASP A 138 -7.11 -16.98 -6.87
N HIS A 139 -6.67 -15.73 -6.95
CA HIS A 139 -7.55 -14.59 -7.09
C HIS A 139 -7.29 -13.89 -8.43
N TYR A 140 -8.37 -13.57 -9.12
CA TYR A 140 -8.34 -13.01 -10.46
C TYR A 140 -8.78 -11.55 -10.43
N TYR A 141 -7.94 -10.68 -10.99
CA TYR A 141 -8.23 -9.26 -11.09
C TYR A 141 -7.89 -8.75 -12.49
N VAL A 142 -8.58 -7.68 -12.89
CA VAL A 142 -8.16 -6.80 -13.98
C VAL A 142 -7.61 -5.53 -13.37
N CYS A 143 -6.39 -5.15 -13.78
CA CYS A 143 -5.81 -3.87 -13.45
C CYS A 143 -6.16 -2.82 -14.51
N TYR A 144 -6.54 -1.64 -14.05
CA TYR A 144 -6.82 -0.47 -14.86
C TYR A 144 -5.83 0.61 -14.48
N TYR A 145 -5.22 1.23 -15.48
CA TYR A 145 -4.28 2.33 -15.28
C TYR A 145 -4.25 3.24 -16.51
N PHE A 146 -3.96 4.51 -16.26
CA PHE A 146 -3.59 5.43 -17.33
C PHE A 146 -2.12 5.18 -17.64
N GLY A 147 -1.83 4.77 -18.87
CA GLY A 147 -0.52 4.27 -19.29
C GLY A 147 0.15 5.16 -20.33
N GLU A 148 0.94 4.52 -21.18
CA GLU A 148 1.66 5.14 -22.28
C GLU A 148 0.69 5.75 -23.31
N ASP A 149 1.22 6.66 -24.13
CA ASP A 149 0.49 7.33 -25.22
C ASP A 149 -0.77 8.10 -24.77
N ASN A 150 -0.84 8.43 -23.48
CA ASN A 150 -1.95 9.13 -22.83
C ASN A 150 -3.29 8.41 -22.97
N LYS A 151 -3.27 7.07 -22.84
CA LYS A 151 -4.46 6.22 -22.97
C LYS A 151 -4.67 5.35 -21.73
N MET A 152 -5.92 4.94 -21.53
CA MET A 152 -6.29 3.91 -20.56
C MET A 152 -5.84 2.54 -21.05
N ASN A 153 -5.36 1.70 -20.14
CA ASN A 153 -4.91 0.35 -20.40
C ASN A 153 -5.50 -0.62 -19.38
N LYS A 154 -5.63 -1.88 -19.80
CA LYS A 154 -6.02 -3.01 -18.96
C LYS A 154 -4.90 -4.04 -18.90
N GLY A 155 -4.79 -4.75 -17.79
CA GLY A 155 -3.92 -5.91 -17.65
C GLY A 155 -4.55 -6.96 -16.75
N GLN A 156 -4.09 -8.19 -16.89
CA GLN A 156 -4.50 -9.29 -16.02
C GLN A 156 -3.61 -9.30 -14.78
N VAL A 157 -4.20 -9.59 -13.63
CA VAL A 157 -3.48 -9.79 -12.37
C VAL A 157 -3.99 -11.06 -11.72
N ILE A 158 -3.12 -12.04 -11.61
CA ILE A 158 -3.42 -13.32 -10.97
C ILE A 158 -2.59 -13.40 -9.69
N ILE A 159 -3.28 -13.48 -8.57
CA ILE A 159 -2.65 -13.62 -7.25
C ILE A 159 -2.77 -15.08 -6.85
N TYR A 160 -1.64 -15.75 -6.70
CA TYR A 160 -1.59 -17.16 -6.35
C TYR A 160 -1.40 -17.34 -4.85
N ASN A 161 -1.84 -18.51 -4.38
CA ASN A 161 -1.43 -19.08 -3.10
C ASN A 161 -1.79 -18.22 -1.88
N ASP A 162 -3.01 -17.66 -1.86
CA ASP A 162 -3.49 -16.75 -0.82
C ASP A 162 -2.56 -15.54 -0.64
N TRP A 163 -2.40 -14.74 -1.70
CA TRP A 163 -1.63 -13.49 -1.64
C TRP A 163 -0.15 -13.66 -1.31
N LYS A 164 0.50 -14.71 -1.82
CA LYS A 164 1.96 -14.89 -1.68
C LYS A 164 2.71 -14.43 -2.92
N THR A 165 2.19 -14.76 -4.09
CA THR A 165 2.85 -14.50 -5.37
C THR A 165 1.86 -13.91 -6.36
N VAL A 166 2.37 -13.14 -7.32
CA VAL A 166 1.56 -12.48 -8.33
C VAL A 166 2.16 -12.70 -9.71
N GLU A 167 1.28 -12.84 -10.69
CA GLU A 167 1.57 -12.73 -12.11
C GLU A 167 0.74 -11.57 -12.66
N MET A 168 1.39 -10.64 -13.36
CA MET A 168 0.73 -9.52 -14.03
C MET A 168 1.02 -9.58 -15.52
N ILE A 169 -0.01 -9.59 -16.34
CA ILE A 169 0.10 -9.73 -17.80
C ILE A 169 -0.49 -8.46 -18.43
N TYR A 170 0.35 -7.69 -19.08
CA TYR A 170 -0.04 -6.51 -19.83
C TYR A 170 -0.11 -6.83 -21.31
N VAL A 171 -1.21 -6.49 -21.95
CA VAL A 171 -1.43 -6.71 -23.37
C VAL A 171 -1.54 -5.35 -24.05
N TYR A 172 -0.53 -5.01 -24.84
CA TYR A 172 -0.52 -3.81 -25.66
C TYR A 172 -0.87 -4.18 -27.09
N VAL A 173 -1.87 -3.51 -27.66
CA VAL A 173 -2.21 -3.66 -29.07
C VAL A 173 -1.66 -2.46 -29.82
N ASP A 174 -0.84 -2.70 -30.84
CA ASP A 174 -0.35 -1.63 -31.71
C ASP A 174 -1.42 -1.18 -32.72
N ASP A 175 -1.12 -0.11 -33.47
CA ASP A 175 -2.05 0.46 -34.46
C ASP A 175 -2.36 -0.52 -35.62
N ASN A 176 -1.51 -1.53 -35.84
CA ASN A 176 -1.71 -2.59 -36.83
C ASN A 176 -2.49 -3.80 -36.28
N GLY A 177 -2.85 -3.78 -34.99
CA GLY A 177 -3.55 -4.88 -34.31
C GLY A 177 -2.64 -5.97 -33.75
N ALA A 178 -1.31 -5.83 -33.82
CA ALA A 178 -0.38 -6.78 -33.25
C ALA A 178 -0.35 -6.64 -31.71
N LYS A 179 -0.37 -7.78 -31.01
CA LYS A 179 -0.38 -7.84 -29.54
C LYS A 179 1.03 -8.07 -28.99
N GLY A 180 1.54 -7.09 -28.24
CA GLY A 180 2.70 -7.25 -27.36
C GLY A 180 2.25 -7.67 -25.96
N VAL A 181 2.73 -8.81 -25.47
CA VAL A 181 2.42 -9.33 -24.13
C VAL A 181 3.65 -9.19 -23.24
N TYR A 182 3.46 -8.53 -22.09
CA TYR A 182 4.51 -8.35 -21.09
C TYR A 182 4.07 -8.94 -19.77
N THR A 183 4.83 -9.93 -19.30
CA THR A 183 4.51 -10.63 -18.06
C THR A 183 5.52 -10.29 -16.98
N PHE A 184 4.99 -9.90 -15.82
CA PHE A 184 5.73 -9.65 -14.60
C PHE A 184 5.38 -10.71 -13.56
N TYR A 185 6.39 -11.19 -12.85
CA TYR A 185 6.23 -12.13 -11.74
C TYR A 185 6.74 -11.51 -10.46
N GLY A 186 6.00 -11.66 -9.37
CA GLY A 186 6.35 -11.01 -8.12
C GLY A 186 5.95 -11.77 -6.87
N THR A 187 6.44 -11.25 -5.75
CA THR A 187 6.03 -11.65 -4.42
C THR A 187 5.18 -10.56 -3.79
N ILE A 188 4.22 -10.96 -2.98
CA ILE A 188 3.37 -10.05 -2.24
C ILE A 188 3.78 -10.10 -0.76
N SER A 189 3.99 -8.93 -0.18
CA SER A 189 4.08 -8.78 1.27
C SER A 189 2.93 -7.91 1.77
N GLN A 190 2.34 -8.28 2.90
CA GLN A 190 1.26 -7.51 3.52
C GLN A 190 1.81 -6.86 4.79
N SER A 191 1.56 -5.56 4.93
CA SER A 191 1.94 -4.77 6.10
C SER A 191 0.80 -3.83 6.43
N GLU A 192 0.27 -3.95 7.65
CA GLU A 192 -0.86 -3.16 8.12
C GLU A 192 -2.05 -3.23 7.16
N ASP A 193 -2.47 -2.09 6.62
CA ASP A 193 -3.61 -1.94 5.72
C ASP A 193 -3.20 -2.00 4.24
N PHE A 194 -1.97 -2.41 3.93
CA PHE A 194 -1.39 -2.39 2.58
C PHE A 194 -0.82 -3.73 2.13
N ALA A 195 -0.91 -3.98 0.82
CA ALA A 195 -0.19 -5.05 0.14
C ALA A 195 0.87 -4.45 -0.81
N HIS A 196 2.08 -4.99 -0.77
CA HIS A 196 3.22 -4.54 -1.56
C HIS A 196 3.62 -5.63 -2.53
N PHE A 197 3.61 -5.31 -3.82
CA PHE A 197 3.92 -6.24 -4.89
C PHE A 197 5.28 -5.84 -5.46
N ASP A 198 6.27 -6.69 -5.23
CA ASP A 198 7.60 -6.54 -5.82
C ASP A 198 7.71 -7.47 -7.03
N THR A 199 7.70 -6.89 -8.23
CA THR A 199 7.68 -7.65 -9.47
C THR A 199 8.99 -7.60 -10.23
N LYS A 200 9.20 -8.60 -11.08
CA LYS A 200 10.37 -8.79 -11.93
C LYS A 200 9.92 -9.26 -13.30
N TYR A 201 10.65 -8.91 -14.33
CA TYR A 201 10.41 -9.38 -15.69
C TYR A 201 11.65 -10.08 -16.26
N PHE A 202 11.43 -10.89 -17.28
CA PHE A 202 12.49 -11.64 -17.95
C PHE A 202 12.64 -11.14 -19.38
N VAL A 203 13.89 -10.86 -19.79
CA VAL A 203 14.25 -10.61 -21.19
C VAL A 203 15.24 -11.69 -21.59
N GLY A 204 14.76 -12.67 -22.35
CA GLY A 204 15.49 -13.92 -22.56
C GLY A 204 15.77 -14.61 -21.22
N ASN A 205 17.04 -14.90 -20.95
CA ASN A 205 17.47 -15.53 -19.69
C ASN A 205 17.83 -14.52 -18.57
N LYS A 206 17.72 -13.22 -18.83
CA LYS A 206 18.09 -12.19 -17.86
C LYS A 206 16.87 -11.74 -17.06
N LYS A 207 16.98 -11.87 -15.73
CA LYS A 207 16.00 -11.37 -14.77
C LYS A 207 16.29 -9.91 -14.44
N SER A 208 15.31 -9.04 -14.65
CA SER A 208 15.38 -7.60 -14.38
C SER A 208 14.32 -7.19 -13.37
N GLU A 209 14.58 -6.10 -12.62
CA GLU A 209 13.59 -5.52 -11.70
C GLU A 209 12.43 -4.92 -12.49
N GLY A 210 11.20 -5.27 -12.09
CA GLY A 210 9.97 -4.78 -12.70
C GLY A 210 9.40 -3.58 -11.94
N ALA A 211 8.13 -3.32 -12.19
CA ALA A 211 7.38 -2.29 -11.47
C ALA A 211 7.09 -2.72 -10.02
N LYS A 212 6.98 -1.73 -9.14
CA LYS A 212 6.55 -1.93 -7.75
C LYS A 212 5.17 -1.37 -7.56
N PHE A 213 4.33 -2.09 -6.84
CA PHE A 213 2.94 -1.70 -6.60
C PHE A 213 2.63 -1.71 -5.11
N ILE A 214 1.80 -0.77 -4.68
CA ILE A 214 1.28 -0.70 -3.31
C ILE A 214 -0.22 -0.53 -3.40
N PHE A 215 -0.98 -1.47 -2.85
CA PHE A 215 -2.44 -1.45 -2.83
C PHE A 215 -2.97 -1.32 -1.42
N PHE A 216 -3.98 -0.47 -1.24
CA PHE A 216 -4.72 -0.38 0.01
C PHE A 216 -5.72 -1.55 0.12
N ILE A 217 -5.51 -2.41 1.09
CA ILE A 217 -6.36 -3.58 1.38
C ILE A 217 -7.21 -3.39 2.65
N GLY A 218 -6.86 -2.42 3.52
CA GLY A 218 -7.55 -2.14 4.77
C GLY A 218 -7.42 -3.24 5.83
N LYS A 219 -8.18 -3.10 6.93
CA LYS A 219 -8.13 -4.00 8.10
C LYS A 219 -8.85 -5.35 7.92
N SER A 220 -9.65 -5.47 6.86
CA SER A 220 -10.40 -6.69 6.55
C SER A 220 -9.63 -7.57 5.57
N SER A 221 -10.09 -8.80 5.33
CA SER A 221 -9.43 -9.67 4.35
C SER A 221 -9.46 -8.99 2.97
N PRO A 222 -8.32 -8.91 2.24
CA PRO A 222 -8.30 -8.36 0.88
C PRO A 222 -9.33 -9.03 -0.04
N ASN A 223 -9.70 -10.28 0.27
CA ASN A 223 -10.64 -11.08 -0.50
C ASN A 223 -12.09 -10.60 -0.43
N GLU A 224 -12.44 -9.78 0.57
CA GLU A 224 -13.80 -9.26 0.74
C GLU A 224 -14.07 -8.04 -0.15
N ARG A 225 -13.05 -7.48 -0.79
CA ARG A 225 -13.18 -6.27 -1.60
C ARG A 225 -13.23 -6.59 -3.09
N HIS A 226 -14.21 -6.02 -3.78
CA HIS A 226 -14.30 -6.10 -5.24
C HIS A 226 -13.31 -5.15 -5.93
N TYR A 227 -12.85 -4.11 -5.25
CA TYR A 227 -11.92 -3.13 -5.78
C TYR A 227 -10.77 -2.86 -4.83
N LEU A 228 -9.59 -2.70 -5.40
CA LEU A 228 -8.39 -2.27 -4.69
C LEU A 228 -7.79 -1.08 -5.42
N THR A 229 -7.48 -0.03 -4.68
CA THR A 229 -6.84 1.17 -5.23
C THR A 229 -5.42 1.23 -4.72
N GLY A 230 -4.49 1.54 -5.62
CA GLY A 230 -3.09 1.57 -5.30
C GLY A 230 -2.29 2.48 -6.20
N THR A 231 -0.99 2.45 -5.99
CA THR A 231 0.00 3.16 -6.80
C THR A 231 0.97 2.17 -7.43
N TYR A 232 1.51 2.56 -8.57
CA TYR A 232 2.60 1.86 -9.23
C TYR A 232 3.78 2.81 -9.43
N SER A 233 4.99 2.26 -9.46
CA SER A 233 6.19 2.95 -9.92
C SER A 233 7.09 2.00 -10.69
N GLY A 234 7.75 2.49 -11.74
CA GLY A 234 8.57 1.67 -12.62
C GLY A 234 9.11 2.43 -13.82
N PHE A 235 9.35 1.72 -14.91
CA PHE A 235 9.76 2.28 -16.20
C PHE A 235 8.73 1.97 -17.26
N ASP A 236 8.46 2.92 -18.15
CA ASP A 236 7.60 2.67 -19.33
C ASP A 236 8.37 2.06 -20.51
N LYS A 237 7.65 1.73 -21.59
CA LYS A 237 8.23 1.20 -22.84
C LYS A 237 9.25 2.13 -23.51
N TYR A 238 9.39 3.37 -23.05
CA TYR A 238 10.34 4.37 -23.52
C TYR A 238 11.49 4.62 -22.52
N ASP A 239 11.67 3.72 -21.55
CA ASP A 239 12.67 3.79 -20.48
C ASP A 239 12.59 5.06 -19.62
N ARG A 240 11.39 5.65 -19.48
CA ARG A 240 11.18 6.79 -18.58
C ARG A 240 10.72 6.30 -17.21
N ALA A 241 11.23 6.91 -16.14
CA ALA A 241 10.74 6.65 -14.80
C ALA A 241 9.32 7.21 -14.65
N ILE A 242 8.41 6.38 -14.15
CA ILE A 242 6.97 6.68 -14.08
C ILE A 242 6.40 6.31 -12.71
N ALA A 243 5.32 6.99 -12.34
CA ALA A 243 4.47 6.59 -11.23
C ALA A 243 3.02 6.97 -11.53
N GLY A 244 2.06 6.24 -10.97
CA GLY A 244 0.65 6.56 -11.17
C GLY A 244 -0.27 5.79 -10.27
N LYS A 245 -1.57 6.11 -10.36
CA LYS A 245 -2.65 5.38 -9.69
C LYS A 245 -3.07 4.17 -10.53
N MET A 246 -3.48 3.10 -9.85
CA MET A 246 -4.01 1.87 -10.46
C MET A 246 -5.21 1.37 -9.65
N ILE A 247 -6.18 0.79 -10.34
CA ILE A 247 -7.33 0.13 -9.73
C ILE A 247 -7.33 -1.34 -10.15
N LEU A 248 -7.47 -2.25 -9.20
CA LEU A 248 -7.73 -3.67 -9.45
C LEU A 248 -9.22 -3.94 -9.22
N LYS A 249 -9.90 -4.55 -10.19
CA LYS A 249 -11.27 -5.06 -10.05
C LYS A 249 -11.23 -6.58 -10.01
N LYS A 250 -11.87 -7.16 -8.99
CA LYS A 250 -11.91 -8.61 -8.76
C LYS A 250 -12.94 -9.28 -9.68
N TYR A 251 -12.60 -10.48 -10.13
CA TYR A 251 -13.44 -11.38 -10.92
C TYR A 251 -13.41 -12.79 -10.32
N ASP A 252 -14.37 -13.62 -10.68
CA ASP A 252 -14.53 -14.94 -10.07
C ASP A 252 -13.67 -15.99 -10.79
N THR A 253 -13.38 -15.79 -12.07
CA THR A 253 -12.64 -16.76 -12.89
C THR A 253 -11.55 -16.12 -13.76
N LYS A 254 -10.60 -16.95 -14.19
CA LYS A 254 -9.56 -16.56 -15.15
C LYS A 254 -10.14 -16.19 -16.53
N VAL A 255 -11.21 -16.84 -16.95
CA VAL A 255 -11.85 -16.59 -18.25
C VAL A 255 -12.46 -15.18 -18.29
N GLU A 256 -13.11 -14.77 -17.20
CA GLU A 256 -13.70 -13.42 -17.10
C GLU A 256 -12.65 -12.30 -17.21
N ILE A 257 -11.48 -12.45 -16.57
CA ILE A 257 -10.43 -11.44 -16.70
C ILE A 257 -9.82 -11.39 -18.11
N GLU A 258 -9.78 -12.53 -18.81
CA GLU A 258 -9.32 -12.59 -20.20
C GLU A 258 -10.31 -11.90 -21.14
N GLU A 259 -11.61 -12.09 -20.95
CA GLU A 259 -12.67 -11.40 -21.70
C GLU A 259 -12.63 -9.89 -21.47
N GLU A 260 -12.58 -9.46 -20.21
CA GLU A 260 -12.55 -8.04 -19.85
C GLU A 260 -11.32 -7.31 -20.41
N VAL A 261 -10.13 -7.92 -20.34
CA VAL A 261 -8.89 -7.29 -20.85
C VAL A 261 -8.91 -7.15 -22.38
N ASN A 262 -9.59 -8.04 -23.08
CA ASN A 262 -9.74 -7.95 -24.53
C ASN A 262 -10.87 -7.00 -24.97
N ASP A 263 -11.79 -6.64 -24.07
CA ASP A 263 -12.77 -5.60 -24.34
C ASP A 263 -12.10 -4.21 -24.42
N LYS A 264 -12.40 -3.49 -25.49
CA LYS A 264 -11.92 -2.13 -25.76
C LYS A 264 -12.68 -1.07 -24.95
N SER A 265 -13.84 -1.42 -24.39
CA SER A 265 -14.62 -0.52 -23.55
C SER A 265 -13.94 -0.31 -22.20
N PHE A 266 -14.15 0.85 -21.59
CA PHE A 266 -13.69 1.13 -20.22
C PHE A 266 -14.85 1.72 -19.44
N ASP A 267 -14.97 1.33 -18.17
CA ASP A 267 -15.92 1.95 -17.25
C ASP A 267 -15.60 3.45 -17.09
N PRO A 268 -16.54 4.37 -17.42
CA PRO A 268 -16.31 5.81 -17.33
C PRO A 268 -15.88 6.28 -15.94
N ILE A 269 -16.36 5.67 -14.85
CA ILE A 269 -15.98 6.02 -13.48
C ILE A 269 -14.53 5.63 -13.22
N ILE A 270 -14.10 4.45 -13.67
CA ILE A 270 -12.69 4.04 -13.59
C ILE A 270 -11.80 4.98 -14.41
N CYS A 271 -12.25 5.39 -15.60
CA CYS A 271 -11.54 6.37 -16.41
C CYS A 271 -11.41 7.74 -15.71
N GLN A 272 -12.48 8.25 -15.12
CA GLN A 272 -12.47 9.51 -14.38
C GLN A 272 -11.48 9.47 -13.22
N GLU A 273 -11.41 8.34 -12.52
CA GLU A 273 -10.54 8.13 -11.36
C GLU A 273 -9.04 7.97 -11.69
N LEU A 274 -8.70 7.69 -12.95
CA LEU A 274 -7.33 7.36 -13.38
C LEU A 274 -6.77 8.33 -14.43
N ASN A 275 -7.63 8.99 -15.20
CA ASN A 275 -7.23 9.85 -16.31
C ASN A 275 -6.27 10.95 -15.85
N LYS A 276 -5.13 11.05 -16.53
CA LYS A 276 -4.08 12.06 -16.28
C LYS A 276 -3.47 12.04 -14.87
N ILE A 277 -3.66 10.96 -14.10
CA ILE A 277 -3.01 10.74 -12.79
C ILE A 277 -1.74 9.89 -12.95
N ARG A 278 -0.99 10.15 -14.03
CA ARG A 278 0.30 9.51 -14.32
C ARG A 278 1.39 10.57 -14.33
N LEU A 279 2.38 10.39 -13.47
CA LEU A 279 3.61 11.16 -13.45
C LEU A 279 4.63 10.49 -14.36
N VAL A 280 5.20 11.28 -15.26
CA VAL A 280 6.30 10.87 -16.14
C VAL A 280 7.49 11.77 -15.86
N VAL A 281 8.60 11.18 -15.44
CA VAL A 281 9.86 11.90 -15.33
C VAL A 281 10.45 12.00 -16.73
N GLU A 282 10.47 13.22 -17.27
CA GLU A 282 11.13 13.47 -18.55
C GLU A 282 12.64 13.17 -18.42
N SER A 283 13.15 12.22 -19.23
CA SER A 283 14.57 11.88 -19.28
C SER A 283 15.46 13.01 -19.85
N ASN A 284 14.88 14.18 -20.13
CA ASN A 284 15.61 15.36 -20.54
C ASN A 284 15.97 16.19 -19.30
N ILE A 285 17.15 15.94 -18.74
CA ILE A 285 17.76 16.84 -17.76
C ILE A 285 17.82 18.22 -18.42
N ARG A 286 17.00 19.18 -17.94
CA ARG A 286 16.90 20.50 -18.58
C ARG A 286 18.30 21.11 -18.63
N LYS A 287 18.85 21.24 -19.85
CA LYS A 287 20.23 21.68 -20.09
C LYS A 287 20.56 23.07 -19.55
N ASN A 288 19.55 23.90 -19.29
CA ASN A 288 19.74 25.26 -18.77
C ASN A 288 19.44 25.29 -17.25
N PRO A 289 20.48 25.36 -16.39
CA PRO A 289 20.34 25.45 -14.93
C PRO A 289 19.50 26.65 -14.50
N LEU A 290 19.43 27.70 -15.34
CA LEU A 290 18.66 28.89 -15.02
C LEU A 290 17.17 28.60 -14.84
N ARG A 291 16.62 27.53 -15.43
CA ARG A 291 15.20 27.13 -15.24
C ARG A 291 14.90 26.58 -13.84
N PHE A 292 15.92 26.13 -13.11
CA PHE A 292 15.82 25.71 -11.70
C PHE A 292 16.51 26.70 -10.74
N SER A 293 16.92 27.85 -11.26
CA SER A 293 17.59 28.89 -10.47
C SER A 293 16.61 29.94 -9.97
N LYS A 294 16.99 30.63 -8.89
CA LYS A 294 16.31 31.84 -8.40
C LYS A 294 16.25 32.97 -9.44
N LYS A 295 17.06 32.90 -10.51
CA LYS A 295 17.11 33.89 -11.60
C LYS A 295 16.12 33.56 -12.73
N SER A 296 15.40 32.45 -12.66
CA SER A 296 14.41 32.10 -13.68
C SER A 296 13.23 33.08 -13.63
N PRO A 297 12.62 33.44 -14.79
CA PRO A 297 11.41 34.25 -14.81
C PRO A 297 10.29 33.66 -13.94
N TYR A 298 10.13 32.32 -13.93
CA TYR A 298 9.16 31.63 -13.11
C TYR A 298 9.42 31.83 -11.60
N ALA A 299 10.69 31.71 -11.19
CA ALA A 299 11.08 31.88 -9.78
C ALA A 299 10.89 33.33 -9.32
N GLN A 300 11.23 34.30 -10.16
CA GLN A 300 11.00 35.71 -9.86
C GLN A 300 9.51 36.03 -9.72
N VAL A 301 8.68 35.54 -10.65
CA VAL A 301 7.23 35.76 -10.60
C VAL A 301 6.62 35.20 -9.32
N LEU A 302 6.93 33.94 -9.00
CA LEU A 302 6.40 33.28 -7.80
C LEU A 302 6.94 33.93 -6.51
N THR A 303 8.22 34.29 -6.46
CA THR A 303 8.81 34.93 -5.27
C THR A 303 8.15 36.28 -4.98
N ASN A 304 7.86 37.04 -6.03
CA ASN A 304 7.31 38.37 -5.92
C ASN A 304 5.78 38.40 -5.81
N SER A 305 5.09 37.27 -5.99
CA SER A 305 3.64 37.18 -5.82
C SER A 305 3.19 36.97 -4.37
N ALA A 306 4.13 36.83 -3.42
CA ALA A 306 3.81 36.62 -2.02
C ALA A 306 3.32 37.90 -1.32
N GLY A 307 2.32 37.75 -0.45
CA GLY A 307 1.72 38.85 0.30
C GLY A 307 0.28 38.57 0.70
N ASP A 308 -0.29 39.56 1.38
CA ASP A 308 -1.70 39.58 1.80
C ASP A 308 -2.48 40.47 0.83
N TYR A 309 -3.63 40.00 0.36
CA TYR A 309 -4.37 40.61 -0.73
C TYR A 309 -5.89 40.56 -0.48
N VAL A 310 -6.59 41.55 -1.03
CA VAL A 310 -8.04 41.55 -1.20
C VAL A 310 -8.36 41.16 -2.64
N PHE A 311 -9.25 40.19 -2.82
CA PHE A 311 -9.75 39.75 -4.12
C PHE A 311 -11.22 40.14 -4.26
N ASP A 312 -11.51 41.06 -5.17
CA ASP A 312 -12.85 41.58 -5.44
C ASP A 312 -13.39 40.99 -6.76
N PHE A 313 -14.26 39.99 -6.65
CA PHE A 313 -14.85 39.29 -7.79
C PHE A 313 -16.12 39.99 -8.27
N SER A 314 -16.13 40.45 -9.53
CA SER A 314 -17.30 41.00 -10.18
C SER A 314 -18.11 39.91 -10.88
N VAL A 315 -19.30 39.60 -10.34
CA VAL A 315 -20.24 38.60 -10.88
C VAL A 315 -21.63 39.23 -10.98
N GLY A 316 -22.20 39.28 -12.18
CA GLY A 316 -23.59 39.73 -12.38
C GLY A 316 -23.88 41.13 -11.82
N GLY A 317 -22.89 42.04 -11.86
CA GLY A 317 -23.00 43.41 -11.33
C GLY A 317 -22.83 43.53 -9.81
N LYS A 318 -22.57 42.43 -9.10
CA LYS A 318 -22.24 42.41 -7.67
C LYS A 318 -20.74 42.16 -7.48
N ILE A 319 -20.21 42.64 -6.36
CA ILE A 319 -18.82 42.42 -5.95
C ILE A 319 -18.82 41.48 -4.74
N TYR A 320 -18.03 40.42 -4.82
CA TYR A 320 -17.78 39.48 -3.75
C TYR A 320 -16.31 39.54 -3.36
N SER A 321 -16.01 39.88 -2.11
CA SER A 321 -14.65 40.12 -1.64
C SER A 321 -14.18 39.01 -0.71
N ILE A 322 -12.92 38.60 -0.84
CA ILE A 322 -12.26 37.65 0.06
C ILE A 322 -10.80 38.08 0.30
N ASN A 323 -10.34 37.95 1.54
CA ASN A 323 -8.98 38.27 1.91
C ASN A 323 -8.14 37.00 1.87
N LEU A 324 -7.11 37.00 1.02
CA LEU A 324 -6.25 35.84 0.81
C LEU A 324 -4.79 36.22 0.99
N LYS A 325 -3.99 35.28 1.49
CA LYS A 325 -2.54 35.38 1.57
C LYS A 325 -1.91 34.35 0.66
N ILE A 326 -0.96 34.82 -0.16
CA ILE A 326 -0.03 33.97 -0.88
C ILE A 326 1.23 33.83 -0.02
N GLU A 327 1.48 32.63 0.46
CA GLU A 327 2.61 32.38 1.36
C GLU A 327 3.96 32.51 0.68
N LYS A 328 4.93 33.11 1.37
CA LYS A 328 6.28 33.37 0.84
C LYS A 328 7.13 32.12 0.62
N HIS A 329 6.92 31.08 1.41
CA HIS A 329 7.82 29.92 1.46
C HIS A 329 7.25 28.67 0.81
N HIS A 330 5.94 28.45 0.97
CA HIS A 330 5.24 27.29 0.42
C HIS A 330 4.41 27.63 -0.82
N TYR A 331 4.17 28.92 -1.07
CA TYR A 331 3.33 29.41 -2.18
C TYR A 331 1.92 28.82 -2.15
N ASN A 332 1.42 28.57 -0.94
CA ASN A 332 0.02 28.24 -0.74
C ASN A 332 -0.85 29.49 -0.71
N ILE A 333 -2.11 29.35 -1.12
CA ILE A 333 -3.16 30.35 -0.94
C ILE A 333 -3.91 29.99 0.34
N VAL A 334 -3.93 30.90 1.30
CA VAL A 334 -4.67 30.72 2.56
C VAL A 334 -5.65 31.86 2.76
N SER A 335 -6.80 31.56 3.35
CA SER A 335 -7.76 32.58 3.75
C SER A 335 -7.24 33.38 4.95
N LEU A 336 -7.50 34.68 4.95
CA LEU A 336 -7.33 35.55 6.11
C LEU A 336 -8.66 35.75 6.86
N ASP A 337 -9.77 35.25 6.31
CA ASP A 337 -11.10 35.31 6.90
C ASP A 337 -11.42 33.99 7.63
N ASP A 338 -11.73 34.05 8.93
CA ASP A 338 -11.94 32.87 9.79
C ASP A 338 -13.08 31.93 9.33
N SER A 339 -14.03 32.45 8.55
CA SER A 339 -15.20 31.71 8.06
C SER A 339 -14.97 30.99 6.73
N VAL A 340 -13.74 31.05 6.19
CA VAL A 340 -13.38 30.53 4.88
C VAL A 340 -12.09 29.72 4.96
N ILE A 341 -12.11 28.52 4.38
CA ILE A 341 -10.96 27.63 4.24
C ILE A 341 -10.67 27.48 2.74
N ILE A 342 -9.39 27.55 2.37
CA ILE A 342 -8.92 27.33 1.00
C ILE A 342 -8.41 25.89 0.87
N GLU A 343 -8.85 25.21 -0.19
CA GLU A 343 -8.52 23.82 -0.49
C GLU A 343 -8.05 23.67 -1.95
N ASP A 344 -7.30 22.60 -2.23
CA ASP A 344 -6.81 22.25 -3.58
C ASP A 344 -6.07 23.39 -4.31
N ASP A 345 -5.35 24.24 -3.58
CA ASP A 345 -4.75 25.45 -4.12
C ASP A 345 -3.53 25.17 -5.02
N ARG A 346 -3.39 25.99 -6.07
CA ARG A 346 -2.25 25.96 -7.01
C ARG A 346 -1.90 27.35 -7.49
N ILE A 347 -0.60 27.65 -7.47
CA ILE A 347 -0.03 28.86 -8.04
C ILE A 347 0.90 28.47 -9.20
N LEU A 348 0.55 28.89 -10.40
CA LEU A 348 1.28 28.52 -11.62
C LEU A 348 1.68 29.75 -12.43
N ALA A 349 2.98 29.85 -12.74
CA ALA A 349 3.48 30.78 -13.75
C ALA A 349 3.45 30.09 -15.12
N ILE A 350 2.44 30.39 -15.93
CA ILE A 350 2.20 29.77 -17.24
C ILE A 350 2.62 30.72 -18.38
N ASN A 351 2.56 30.22 -19.62
CA ASN A 351 2.95 30.95 -20.83
C ASN A 351 4.31 31.67 -20.69
N LYS A 352 5.36 30.90 -20.40
CA LYS A 352 6.73 31.39 -20.17
C LYS A 352 6.88 32.40 -19.00
N GLY A 353 5.95 32.38 -18.04
CA GLY A 353 5.96 33.23 -16.86
C GLY A 353 5.26 34.58 -17.05
N GLN A 354 4.54 34.77 -18.17
CA GLN A 354 3.79 36.01 -18.43
C GLN A 354 2.44 36.05 -17.73
N ILE A 355 1.87 34.88 -17.44
CA ILE A 355 0.56 34.78 -16.79
C ILE A 355 0.75 34.07 -15.45
N LEU A 356 0.26 34.70 -14.39
CA LEU A 356 0.08 34.08 -13.09
C LEU A 356 -1.33 33.49 -13.03
N ASN A 357 -1.42 32.18 -12.79
CA ASN A 357 -2.66 31.48 -12.56
C ASN A 357 -2.76 31.10 -11.07
N LEU A 358 -3.89 31.47 -10.47
CA LEU A 358 -4.26 31.13 -9.09
C LEU A 358 -5.51 30.27 -9.17
N ASP A 359 -5.41 29.01 -8.76
CA ASP A 359 -6.51 28.05 -8.80
C ASP A 359 -6.75 27.54 -7.40
N PHE A 360 -7.99 27.55 -6.93
CA PHE A 360 -8.33 27.07 -5.59
C PHE A 360 -9.83 26.77 -5.44
N SER A 361 -10.14 25.93 -4.47
CA SER A 361 -11.50 25.67 -3.98
C SER A 361 -11.70 26.36 -2.63
N VAL A 362 -12.96 26.69 -2.33
CA VAL A 362 -13.36 27.37 -1.10
C VAL A 362 -14.34 26.50 -0.35
N SER A 363 -14.04 26.22 0.92
CA SER A 363 -14.93 25.59 1.88
C SER A 363 -15.31 26.62 2.94
N GLY A 364 -16.60 26.93 3.07
CA GLY A 364 -17.10 27.94 4.02
C GLY A 364 -18.02 28.99 3.40
N MET A 365 -18.19 30.11 4.09
CA MET A 365 -19.17 31.16 3.73
C MET A 365 -18.64 32.11 2.65
N PHE A 366 -18.53 31.65 1.41
CA PHE A 366 -18.17 32.49 0.26
C PHE A 366 -18.98 32.13 -0.99
N HIS A 367 -19.27 33.13 -1.84
CA HIS A 367 -20.14 32.96 -3.00
C HIS A 367 -19.54 32.07 -4.09
N LEU A 368 -18.20 32.06 -4.21
CA LEU A 368 -17.49 31.18 -5.14
C LEU A 368 -17.00 29.93 -4.39
N GLN A 369 -17.25 28.76 -4.96
CA GLN A 369 -16.83 27.47 -4.39
C GLN A 369 -15.57 26.93 -5.08
N LYS A 370 -15.38 27.23 -6.37
CA LYS A 370 -14.15 26.92 -7.12
C LYS A 370 -13.80 28.06 -8.04
N THR A 371 -12.53 28.42 -8.11
CA THR A 371 -12.09 29.57 -8.91
C THR A 371 -10.72 29.33 -9.53
N SER A 372 -10.58 29.70 -10.81
CA SER A 372 -9.31 29.77 -11.53
C SER A 372 -9.13 31.17 -12.10
N ILE A 373 -8.11 31.88 -11.63
CA ILE A 373 -7.81 33.28 -11.94
C ILE A 373 -6.60 33.36 -12.86
N TYR A 374 -6.61 34.26 -13.83
CA TYR A 374 -5.55 34.51 -14.79
C TYR A 374 -5.21 36.00 -14.79
N ILE A 375 -3.94 36.30 -14.50
CA ILE A 375 -3.47 37.67 -14.29
C ILE A 375 -2.16 37.86 -15.06
N ASN A 376 -1.93 39.04 -15.61
CA ASN A 376 -0.61 39.40 -16.12
C ASN A 376 0.40 39.44 -14.96
N ALA A 377 1.46 38.65 -15.06
CA ALA A 377 2.43 38.48 -13.99
C ALA A 377 3.22 39.77 -13.71
N ILE A 378 3.55 40.57 -14.74
CA ILE A 378 4.30 41.82 -14.59
C ILE A 378 3.44 42.84 -13.84
N ASP A 379 2.17 42.94 -14.22
CA ASP A 379 1.23 43.88 -13.60
C ASP A 379 0.97 43.50 -12.14
N PHE A 380 0.87 42.21 -11.83
CA PHE A 380 0.71 41.71 -10.47
C PHE A 380 1.91 41.99 -9.56
N ILE A 381 3.13 41.82 -10.08
CA ILE A 381 4.37 42.03 -9.31
C ILE A 381 4.64 43.51 -9.05
N ASN A 382 4.33 44.38 -10.01
CA ASN A 382 4.65 45.81 -9.95
C ASN A 382 3.58 46.65 -9.22
N GLN A 383 2.59 46.02 -8.58
CA GLN A 383 1.44 46.74 -8.04
C GLN A 383 1.81 47.76 -6.94
N GLN A 384 1.49 49.02 -7.20
CA GLN A 384 1.29 50.05 -6.17
C GLN A 384 -0.18 50.33 -5.85
N LYS A 385 -1.14 49.94 -6.71
CA LYS A 385 -2.58 50.28 -6.57
C LYS A 385 -3.58 49.12 -6.77
N GLY A 386 -3.15 47.96 -7.26
CA GLY A 386 -3.99 46.80 -7.58
C GLY A 386 -3.85 46.37 -9.05
N VAL A 387 -4.38 45.18 -9.40
CA VAL A 387 -4.41 44.67 -10.78
C VAL A 387 -5.75 44.03 -11.10
N GLU A 388 -6.11 44.08 -12.37
CA GLU A 388 -7.25 43.35 -12.91
C GLU A 388 -6.82 41.98 -13.44
N GLY A 389 -7.57 40.95 -13.09
CA GLY A 389 -7.46 39.59 -13.62
C GLY A 389 -8.80 39.11 -14.17
N LYS A 390 -8.76 38.00 -14.93
CA LYS A 390 -9.96 37.29 -15.37
C LYS A 390 -10.09 35.99 -14.59
N PHE A 391 -11.31 35.59 -14.26
CA PHE A 391 -11.53 34.32 -13.58
C PHE A 391 -12.69 33.53 -14.20
N ASN A 392 -12.64 32.22 -14.02
CA ASN A 392 -13.74 31.30 -14.21
C ASN A 392 -13.93 30.49 -12.94
N GLY A 393 -15.16 30.09 -12.63
CA GLY A 393 -15.45 29.37 -11.39
C GLY A 393 -16.84 28.77 -11.34
N VAL A 394 -17.16 28.26 -10.15
CA VAL A 394 -18.46 27.68 -9.80
C VAL A 394 -18.98 28.42 -8.57
N ASP A 395 -20.21 28.91 -8.61
CA ASP A 395 -20.87 29.56 -7.47
C ASP A 395 -21.45 28.54 -6.48
N ILE A 396 -21.96 29.02 -5.34
CA ILE A 396 -22.67 28.22 -4.32
C ILE A 396 -23.90 27.47 -4.84
N ASN A 397 -24.44 27.84 -6.00
CA ASN A 397 -25.60 27.20 -6.62
C ASN A 397 -25.19 26.23 -7.75
N ASN A 398 -23.90 25.93 -7.89
CA ASN A 398 -23.31 25.12 -8.95
C ASN A 398 -23.44 25.71 -10.37
N ASN A 399 -23.62 27.02 -10.50
CA ASN A 399 -23.57 27.69 -11.79
C ASN A 399 -22.13 27.94 -12.21
N ILE A 400 -21.84 27.71 -13.50
CA ILE A 400 -20.57 28.12 -14.09
C ILE A 400 -20.60 29.63 -14.28
N ILE A 401 -19.62 30.32 -13.73
CA ILE A 401 -19.51 31.77 -13.80
C ILE A 401 -18.11 32.19 -14.27
N SER A 402 -18.06 33.36 -14.90
CA SER A 402 -16.81 33.97 -15.37
C SER A 402 -16.92 35.47 -15.20
N GLY A 403 -15.80 36.13 -14.89
CA GLY A 403 -15.82 37.56 -14.68
C GLY A 403 -14.45 38.17 -14.52
N ILE A 404 -14.45 39.38 -13.98
CA ILE A 404 -13.26 40.16 -13.67
C ILE A 404 -13.04 40.08 -12.16
N VAL A 405 -11.78 39.90 -11.76
CA VAL A 405 -11.37 40.02 -10.36
C VAL A 405 -10.35 41.14 -10.24
N TYR A 406 -10.59 42.05 -9.31
CA TYR A 406 -9.63 43.08 -8.95
C TYR A 406 -8.87 42.63 -7.71
N ILE A 407 -7.54 42.70 -7.75
CA ILE A 407 -6.67 42.21 -6.67
C ILE A 407 -5.80 43.35 -6.19
N SER A 408 -5.85 43.64 -4.90
CA SER A 408 -5.07 44.71 -4.29
C SER A 408 -4.36 44.24 -3.02
N LYS A 409 -3.15 44.76 -2.76
CA LYS A 409 -2.36 44.37 -1.60
C LYS A 409 -2.92 44.99 -0.32
N ILE A 410 -3.07 44.18 0.73
CA ILE A 410 -3.43 44.67 2.06
C ILE A 410 -2.21 45.38 2.64
N ASN A 411 -2.27 46.70 2.75
CA ASN A 411 -1.23 47.46 3.41
C ASN A 411 -1.35 47.23 4.92
N THR A 412 -0.50 46.36 5.47
CA THR A 412 -0.32 46.27 6.92
C THR A 412 0.25 47.60 7.40
N ILE A 413 -0.58 48.44 8.02
CA ILE A 413 -0.10 49.59 8.78
C ILE A 413 0.82 49.00 9.86
N LYS A 414 2.13 49.20 9.73
CA LYS A 414 3.05 48.96 10.84
C LYS A 414 2.55 49.81 12.01
N SER A 415 1.97 49.17 13.01
CA SER A 415 1.81 49.77 14.33
C SER A 415 3.19 50.23 14.78
N ARG A 416 3.41 51.55 14.75
CA ARG A 416 4.58 52.16 15.36
C ARG A 416 4.49 51.87 16.86
N HIS A 417 5.36 50.98 17.34
CA HIS A 417 5.76 50.97 18.74
C HIS A 417 6.79 52.05 18.99
#